data_AF-A0A356BJY8-F1
#
_entry.id   AF-A0A356BJY8-F1
#
_cell.length_a   1.000
_cell.length_b   1.000
_cell.length_c   1.000
_cell.angle_alpha   90.00
_cell.angle_beta   90.00
_cell.angle_gamma   90.00
#
_symmetry.space_group_name_H-M   'P 1'
#
loop_
_entity.id
_entity.type
_entity.pdbx_description
1 polymer ?
#
loop_
_entity_poly.entity_id
_entity_poly.type
_entity_poly.pdbx_seq_one_letter_code
_entity_poly.pdbx_strand_id
1 'polypeptide(L)'
;DQHMGNLYPFSLADKLKVITEPMDVYSDGAAGPWGKPIVPLEMVSVLGNYSNRNSKFPVKQPAIGLFADLEIRMVDGPLLVGETYLLRREVVALSESRRVENYWIRTRFFDAAGEKQVAEMLLNHGVMKASYPHYPADRLPA
;
A
#
# COMPACT_ATOMS: atom_id res chain seq x y z
N ASP A 1 12.07 13.47 2.79
CA ASP A 1 11.48 14.17 1.63
C ASP A 1 11.30 13.30 0.37
N GLN A 2 11.16 11.98 0.50
CA GLN A 2 10.88 11.12 -0.65
C GLN A 2 9.43 11.29 -1.13
N HIS A 3 9.22 11.56 -2.41
CA HIS A 3 7.89 11.54 -3.05
C HIS A 3 7.60 10.13 -3.58
N MET A 4 6.43 9.58 -3.25
CA MET A 4 6.07 8.18 -3.50
C MET A 4 5.26 8.01 -4.80
N GLY A 5 5.67 8.72 -5.86
CA GLY A 5 5.07 8.62 -7.20
C GLY A 5 3.72 9.32 -7.36
N ASN A 6 3.11 9.20 -8.55
CA ASN A 6 1.92 10.00 -8.92
C ASN A 6 0.69 9.74 -8.05
N LEU A 7 0.56 8.53 -7.46
CA LEU A 7 -0.54 8.22 -6.54
C LEU A 7 -0.36 8.89 -5.17
N TYR A 8 0.88 9.25 -4.82
CA TYR A 8 1.26 9.81 -3.54
C TYR A 8 2.27 10.96 -3.75
N PRO A 9 1.82 12.10 -4.31
CA PRO A 9 2.68 13.20 -4.75
C PRO A 9 3.14 14.09 -3.59
N PHE A 10 3.42 13.50 -2.42
CA PHE A 10 3.82 14.19 -1.20
C PHE A 10 4.87 13.35 -0.45
N SER A 11 5.67 14.02 0.38
CA SER A 11 6.58 13.34 1.31
C SER A 11 5.92 13.06 2.66
N LEU A 12 6.55 12.22 3.49
CA LEU A 12 6.14 12.06 4.89
C LEU A 12 6.13 13.41 5.63
N ALA A 13 7.14 14.25 5.42
CA ALA A 13 7.22 15.56 6.07
C ALA A 13 6.05 16.47 5.66
N ASP A 14 5.60 16.42 4.40
CA ASP A 14 4.42 17.16 3.96
C ASP A 14 3.14 16.61 4.58
N LYS A 15 3.03 15.29 4.67
CA LYS A 15 1.89 14.64 5.32
C LYS A 15 1.77 15.03 6.80
N LEU A 16 2.89 15.07 7.53
CA LEU A 16 2.91 15.44 8.96
C LEU A 16 2.49 16.89 9.23
N LYS A 17 2.62 17.81 8.27
CA LYS A 17 2.12 19.19 8.42
C LYS A 17 0.59 19.29 8.49
N VAL A 18 -0.11 18.27 7.97
CA VAL A 18 -1.58 18.29 7.79
C VAL A 18 -2.27 17.06 8.39
N ILE A 19 -1.54 16.23 9.14
CA ILE A 19 -2.11 15.07 9.82
C ILE A 19 -3.09 15.56 10.90
N THR A 20 -4.26 14.94 10.97
CA THR A 20 -5.32 15.32 11.91
C THR A 20 -5.04 14.84 13.33
N GLU A 21 -4.25 13.78 13.46
CA GLU A 21 -3.85 13.18 14.74
C GLU A 21 -2.32 13.24 14.88
N PRO A 22 -1.73 14.44 15.08
CA PRO A 22 -0.30 14.56 15.28
C PRO A 22 0.10 13.89 16.61
N MET A 23 1.18 13.14 16.58
CA MET A 23 1.80 12.53 17.75
C MET A 23 3.31 12.79 17.71
N ASP A 24 3.92 13.06 18.86
CA ASP A 24 5.35 13.37 18.95
C ASP A 24 6.22 12.22 18.41
N VAL A 25 5.78 10.96 18.57
CA VAL A 25 6.47 9.77 18.04
C VAL A 25 6.64 9.75 16.52
N TYR A 26 5.94 10.61 15.77
CA TYR A 26 6.08 10.71 14.31
C TYR A 26 7.23 11.61 13.87
N SER A 27 7.76 12.45 14.75
CA SER A 27 8.82 13.42 14.43
C SER A 27 9.99 13.39 15.41
N ASP A 28 9.79 12.93 16.64
CA ASP A 28 10.81 12.82 17.68
C ASP A 28 11.11 11.35 18.01
N GLY A 29 12.36 10.93 17.82
CA GLY A 29 12.81 9.58 18.14
C GLY A 29 12.93 9.29 19.63
N ALA A 30 12.97 10.32 20.47
CA ALA A 30 12.98 10.18 21.94
C ALA A 30 11.57 10.08 22.54
N ALA A 31 10.53 10.44 21.78
CA ALA A 31 9.14 10.39 22.26
C ALA A 31 8.58 8.96 22.38
N GLY A 32 9.27 7.95 21.84
CA GLY A 32 8.86 6.55 21.89
C GLY A 32 10.02 5.60 22.20
N PRO A 33 9.73 4.33 22.54
CA PRO A 33 10.73 3.36 22.97
C PRO A 33 11.64 2.85 21.84
N TRP A 34 11.39 3.24 20.59
CA TRP A 34 12.09 2.71 19.41
C TRP A 34 13.36 3.48 19.03
N GLY A 35 13.64 4.62 19.70
CA GLY A 35 14.83 5.45 19.44
C GLY A 35 14.83 6.14 18.07
N LYS A 36 13.73 6.05 17.32
CA LYS A 36 13.51 6.67 16.01
C LYS A 36 12.04 7.06 15.85
N PRO A 37 11.75 8.09 15.05
CA PRO A 37 10.38 8.39 14.66
C PRO A 37 9.76 7.19 13.94
N ILE A 38 8.46 6.99 14.15
CA ILE A 38 7.70 5.91 13.53
C ILE A 38 6.89 6.42 12.34
N VAL A 39 6.64 5.53 11.38
CA VAL A 39 5.75 5.81 10.24
C VAL A 39 4.30 5.80 10.75
N PRO A 40 3.52 6.88 10.53
CA PRO A 40 2.09 6.88 10.86
C PRO A 40 1.35 5.73 10.17
N LEU A 41 0.34 5.15 10.84
CA LEU A 41 -0.35 3.96 10.32
C LEU A 41 -0.95 4.19 8.92
N GLU A 42 -1.50 5.38 8.66
CA GLU A 42 -2.06 5.76 7.35
C GLU A 42 -1.00 5.82 6.23
N MET A 43 0.28 5.96 6.57
CA MET A 43 1.40 6.00 5.62
C MET A 43 1.93 4.60 5.28
N VAL A 44 1.52 3.56 6.00
CA VAL A 44 1.99 2.18 5.76
C VAL A 44 1.49 1.65 4.42
N SER A 45 0.24 1.96 4.06
CA SER A 45 -0.33 1.55 2.77
C SER A 45 0.33 2.26 1.59
N VAL A 46 0.67 3.54 1.77
CA VAL A 46 1.45 4.33 0.81
C VAL A 46 2.80 3.64 0.56
N LEU A 47 3.54 3.31 1.63
CA LEU A 47 4.83 2.64 1.54
C LEU A 47 4.73 1.24 0.90
N GLY A 48 3.70 0.47 1.24
CA GLY A 48 3.46 -0.86 0.68
C GLY A 48 3.09 -0.84 -0.80
N ASN A 49 2.39 0.21 -1.25
CA ASN A 49 1.77 0.24 -2.58
C ASN A 49 2.50 1.11 -3.61
N TYR A 50 3.29 2.13 -3.23
CA TYR A 50 3.88 3.04 -4.22
C TYR A 50 4.82 2.33 -5.24
N SER A 51 5.47 1.25 -4.82
CA SER A 51 6.31 0.40 -5.66
C SER A 51 5.58 -0.83 -6.23
N ASN A 52 4.26 -0.96 -6.04
CA ASN A 52 3.48 -2.12 -6.48
C ASN A 52 3.59 -2.37 -8.00
N ARG A 53 3.65 -1.29 -8.80
CA ARG A 53 3.84 -1.37 -10.25
C ARG A 53 5.10 -2.13 -10.67
N ASN A 54 6.14 -2.17 -9.83
CA ASN A 54 7.38 -2.91 -10.10
C ASN A 54 7.17 -4.43 -10.06
N SER A 55 6.08 -4.89 -9.43
CA SER A 55 5.72 -6.33 -9.34
C SER A 55 5.15 -6.87 -10.65
N LYS A 56 4.78 -6.00 -11.60
CA LYS A 56 4.31 -6.35 -12.95
C LYS A 56 3.18 -7.40 -12.98
N PHE A 57 2.27 -7.36 -12.00
CA PHE A 57 1.07 -8.20 -12.03
C PHE A 57 0.27 -7.91 -13.31
N PRO A 58 -0.25 -8.94 -14.00
CA PRO A 58 -0.83 -8.81 -15.33
C PRO A 58 -2.26 -8.24 -15.30
N VAL A 59 -2.39 -6.95 -14.99
CA VAL A 59 -3.67 -6.23 -15.03
C VAL A 59 -3.82 -5.56 -16.39
N LYS A 60 -4.94 -5.79 -17.08
CA LYS A 60 -5.23 -5.12 -18.36
C LYS A 60 -5.40 -3.62 -18.15
N GLN A 61 -4.83 -2.83 -19.06
CA GLN A 61 -4.80 -1.36 -19.02
C GLN A 61 -5.07 -0.79 -20.43
N PRO A 62 -5.59 0.45 -20.55
CA PRO A 62 -5.96 1.35 -19.45
C PRO A 62 -7.25 0.89 -18.76
N ALA A 63 -7.28 0.96 -17.44
CA ALA A 63 -8.48 0.70 -16.66
C ALA A 63 -8.52 1.56 -15.38
N ILE A 64 -9.73 1.88 -14.93
CA ILE A 64 -9.96 2.59 -13.67
C ILE A 64 -9.87 1.57 -12.53
N GLY A 65 -8.93 1.82 -11.62
CA GLY A 65 -8.72 1.02 -10.42
C GLY A 65 -9.25 1.70 -9.15
N LEU A 66 -9.53 0.90 -8.12
CA LEU A 66 -9.96 1.33 -6.79
C LEU A 66 -9.21 0.52 -5.72
N PHE A 67 -8.89 1.14 -4.59
CA PHE A 67 -8.59 0.42 -3.36
C PHE A 67 -9.91 0.14 -2.63
N ALA A 68 -10.32 -1.13 -2.64
CA ALA A 68 -11.62 -1.52 -2.12
C ALA A 68 -11.58 -1.79 -0.61
N ASP A 69 -10.58 -2.54 -0.16
CA ASP A 69 -10.41 -2.95 1.24
C ASP A 69 -8.93 -2.96 1.59
N LEU A 70 -8.62 -2.62 2.84
CA LEU A 70 -7.26 -2.54 3.37
C LEU A 70 -7.22 -3.11 4.78
N GLU A 71 -6.32 -4.06 5.00
CA GLU A 71 -5.89 -4.50 6.32
C GLU A 71 -4.40 -4.21 6.47
N ILE A 72 -4.02 -3.68 7.65
CA ILE A 72 -2.62 -3.47 8.04
C ILE A 72 -2.41 -4.15 9.38
N ARG A 73 -1.32 -4.90 9.50
CA ARG A 73 -0.89 -5.56 10.74
C ARG A 73 0.57 -5.25 11.04
N MET A 74 0.83 -4.65 12.19
CA MET A 74 2.16 -4.57 12.77
C MET A 74 2.49 -5.90 13.44
N VAL A 75 3.67 -6.46 13.17
CA VAL A 75 4.08 -7.79 13.67
C VAL A 75 5.15 -7.66 14.74
N ASP A 76 6.16 -6.82 14.50
CA ASP A 76 7.32 -6.67 15.37
C ASP A 76 7.63 -5.17 15.56
N GLY A 77 6.67 -4.48 16.18
CA GLY A 77 6.73 -3.03 16.34
C GLY A 77 6.32 -2.25 15.08
N PRO A 78 6.44 -0.92 15.13
CA PRO A 78 6.09 -0.05 14.01
C PRO A 78 7.17 -0.06 12.94
N LEU A 79 6.81 0.39 11.73
CA LEU A 79 7.80 0.78 10.73
C LEU A 79 8.47 2.08 11.19
N LEU A 80 9.78 2.16 11.06
CA LEU A 80 10.60 3.29 11.48
C LEU A 80 10.97 4.16 10.28
N VAL A 81 11.05 5.47 10.52
CA VAL A 81 11.44 6.43 9.49
C VAL A 81 12.93 6.28 9.18
N GLY A 82 13.26 6.28 7.88
CA GLY A 82 14.65 6.17 7.40
C GLY A 82 15.18 4.74 7.30
N GLU A 83 14.39 3.74 7.68
CA GLU A 83 14.74 2.33 7.51
C GLU A 83 14.46 1.81 6.09
N THR A 84 15.28 0.87 5.66
CA THR A 84 15.07 0.14 4.41
C THR A 84 14.31 -1.16 4.69
N TYR A 85 13.20 -1.36 3.97
CA TYR A 85 12.39 -2.56 4.06
C TYR A 85 12.36 -3.32 2.74
N LEU A 86 12.53 -4.63 2.80
CA LEU A 86 12.32 -5.51 1.66
C LEU A 86 10.87 -5.94 1.60
N LEU A 87 10.23 -5.70 0.45
CA LEU A 87 8.80 -6.02 0.26
C LEU A 87 8.66 -7.30 -0.56
N ARG A 88 7.95 -8.30 -0.01
CA ARG A 88 7.51 -9.49 -0.76
C ARG A 88 6.01 -9.41 -0.99
N ARG A 89 5.58 -9.62 -2.23
CA ARG A 89 4.18 -9.49 -2.64
C ARG A 89 3.66 -10.78 -3.24
N GLU A 90 2.44 -11.11 -2.88
CA GLU A 90 1.75 -12.33 -3.29
C GLU A 90 0.31 -11.98 -3.66
N VAL A 91 -0.17 -12.45 -4.81
CA VAL A 91 -1.60 -12.43 -5.13
C VAL A 91 -2.24 -13.61 -4.41
N VAL A 92 -3.04 -13.32 -3.40
CA VAL A 92 -3.58 -14.34 -2.48
C VAL A 92 -5.03 -14.71 -2.81
N ALA A 93 -5.72 -13.89 -3.59
CA ALA A 93 -7.05 -14.19 -4.10
C ALA A 93 -7.35 -13.39 -5.38
N LEU A 94 -8.16 -13.99 -6.24
CA LEU A 94 -8.81 -13.35 -7.38
C LEU A 94 -10.31 -13.53 -7.22
N SER A 95 -11.08 -12.50 -7.53
CA SER A 95 -12.54 -12.53 -7.44
C SER A 95 -13.14 -11.54 -8.43
N GLU A 96 -14.44 -11.64 -8.67
CA GLU A 96 -15.14 -10.67 -9.50
C GLU A 96 -16.59 -10.50 -9.05
N SER A 97 -17.13 -9.31 -9.32
CA SER A 97 -18.55 -9.02 -9.28
C SER A 97 -19.06 -8.73 -10.69
N ARG A 98 -20.35 -8.41 -10.83
CA ARG A 98 -20.95 -7.99 -12.09
C ARG A 98 -20.21 -6.80 -12.75
N ARG A 99 -19.58 -5.91 -11.98
CA ARG A 99 -18.95 -4.67 -12.51
C ARG A 99 -17.44 -4.57 -12.30
N VAL A 100 -16.87 -5.37 -11.41
CA VAL A 100 -15.49 -5.20 -10.92
C VAL A 100 -14.77 -6.54 -10.94
N GLU A 101 -13.52 -6.56 -11.38
CA GLU A 101 -12.58 -7.66 -11.10
C GLU A 101 -11.65 -7.24 -9.96
N ASN A 102 -11.35 -8.15 -9.06
CA ASN A 102 -10.61 -7.90 -7.84
C ASN A 102 -9.41 -8.84 -7.75
N TYR A 103 -8.26 -8.29 -7.36
CA TYR A 103 -7.09 -9.07 -6.99
C TYR A 103 -6.55 -8.58 -5.63
N TRP A 104 -6.33 -9.53 -4.74
CA TRP A 104 -5.87 -9.27 -3.38
C TRP A 104 -4.37 -9.45 -3.31
N ILE A 105 -3.65 -8.40 -2.93
CA ILE A 105 -2.20 -8.46 -2.75
C ILE A 105 -1.90 -8.47 -1.26
N ARG A 106 -1.24 -9.53 -0.80
CA ARG A 106 -0.55 -9.54 0.49
C ARG A 106 0.87 -9.03 0.29
N THR A 107 1.20 -7.92 0.93
CA THR A 107 2.54 -7.34 1.00
C THR A 107 3.11 -7.55 2.39
N ARG A 108 4.23 -8.25 2.48
CA ARG A 108 4.98 -8.45 3.72
C ARG A 108 6.21 -7.56 3.72
N PHE A 109 6.41 -6.86 4.83
CA PHE A 109 7.54 -5.96 5.06
C PHE A 109 8.57 -6.72 5.87
N PHE A 110 9.76 -6.89 5.32
CA PHE A 110 10.91 -7.46 6.02
C PHE A 110 11.94 -6.38 6.27
N ASP A 111 12.79 -6.59 7.27
CA ASP A 111 14.02 -5.81 7.46
C ASP A 111 14.91 -5.78 6.20
N ALA A 112 15.97 -4.98 6.23
CA ALA A 112 16.88 -4.83 5.12
C ALA A 112 17.59 -6.15 4.72
N ALA A 113 17.76 -7.09 5.65
CA ALA A 113 18.32 -8.42 5.39
C ALA A 113 17.30 -9.39 4.76
N GLY A 114 16.00 -9.10 4.89
CA GLY A 114 14.92 -9.95 4.40
C GLY A 114 14.57 -11.11 5.33
N GLU A 115 15.00 -11.05 6.59
CA GLU A 115 14.92 -12.16 7.54
C GLU A 115 13.73 -12.00 8.49
N LYS A 116 13.58 -10.81 9.09
CA LYS A 116 12.51 -10.54 10.06
C LYS A 116 11.34 -9.82 9.42
N GLN A 117 10.15 -10.41 9.46
CA GLN A 117 8.92 -9.72 9.08
C GLN A 117 8.50 -8.75 10.19
N VAL A 118 8.34 -7.47 9.84
CA VAL A 118 7.97 -6.41 10.78
C VAL A 118 6.53 -5.94 10.65
N ALA A 119 5.96 -6.03 9.45
CA ALA A 119 4.58 -5.66 9.17
C ALA A 119 4.00 -6.43 7.99
N GLU A 120 2.68 -6.38 7.83
CA GLU A 120 1.94 -6.94 6.73
C GLU A 120 0.81 -6.01 6.31
N MET A 121 0.52 -5.98 5.02
CA MET A 121 -0.63 -5.29 4.44
C MET A 121 -1.35 -6.23 3.49
N LEU A 122 -2.67 -6.31 3.60
CA LEU A 122 -3.53 -6.96 2.60
C LEU A 122 -4.39 -5.88 1.94
N LEU A 123 -4.22 -5.72 0.62
CA LEU A 123 -4.92 -4.69 -0.15
C LEU A 123 -5.75 -5.35 -1.27
N ASN A 124 -7.05 -5.09 -1.26
CA ASN A 124 -7.96 -5.48 -2.34
C ASN A 124 -7.95 -4.40 -3.42
N HIS A 125 -7.40 -4.74 -4.58
CA HIS A 125 -7.43 -3.90 -5.76
C HIS A 125 -8.63 -4.28 -6.63
N GLY A 126 -9.56 -3.34 -6.82
CA GLY A 126 -10.65 -3.46 -7.77
C GLY A 126 -10.34 -2.80 -9.10
N VAL A 127 -10.80 -3.37 -10.20
CA VAL A 127 -10.70 -2.83 -11.56
C VAL A 127 -12.09 -2.81 -12.19
N MET A 128 -12.54 -1.64 -12.63
CA MET A 128 -13.85 -1.46 -13.24
C MET A 128 -13.87 -2.06 -14.65
N LYS A 129 -14.63 -3.12 -14.88
CA LYS A 129 -14.65 -3.88 -16.15
C LYS A 129 -14.92 -2.98 -17.36
N ALA A 130 -15.98 -2.17 -17.27
CA ALA A 130 -16.42 -1.28 -18.36
C ALA A 130 -15.43 -0.13 -18.66
N SER A 131 -14.45 0.11 -17.80
CA SER A 131 -13.45 1.17 -18.04
C SER A 131 -12.31 0.72 -18.97
N TYR A 132 -12.17 -0.59 -19.19
CA TYR A 132 -11.20 -1.12 -20.13
C TYR A 132 -11.81 -1.17 -21.54
N PRO A 133 -11.27 -0.45 -22.54
CA PRO A 133 -11.88 -0.32 -23.87
C PRO A 133 -12.07 -1.64 -24.62
N HIS A 134 -11.31 -2.69 -24.28
CA HIS A 134 -11.39 -4.00 -24.92
C HIS A 134 -11.97 -5.07 -23.99
N TYR A 135 -12.74 -4.67 -22.96
CA TYR A 135 -13.47 -5.63 -22.15
C TYR A 135 -14.60 -6.25 -23.00
N PRO A 136 -14.80 -7.58 -23.00
CA PRO A 136 -15.84 -8.21 -23.81
C PRO A 136 -17.24 -7.66 -23.49
N ALA A 137 -17.91 -7.09 -24.49
CA ALA A 137 -19.18 -6.39 -24.30
C ALA A 137 -20.30 -7.34 -23.82
N ASP A 138 -20.27 -8.60 -24.24
CA ASP A 138 -21.19 -9.67 -23.83
C ASP A 138 -21.03 -10.08 -22.35
N ARG A 139 -19.91 -9.71 -21.72
CA ARG A 139 -19.63 -9.94 -20.30
C ARG A 139 -19.85 -8.71 -19.43
N LEU A 140 -20.19 -7.58 -20.04
CA LEU A 140 -20.58 -6.40 -19.31
C LEU A 140 -22.05 -6.52 -18.87
N PRO A 141 -22.39 -5.92 -17.72
CA PRO A 141 -23.76 -5.82 -17.32
C PRO A 141 -24.59 -5.01 -18.32
N ALA A 142 -25.77 -5.53 -18.68
CA ALA A 142 -26.83 -4.75 -19.32
C ALA A 142 -27.17 -3.49 -18.52
#